data_AF-A0A7S0XFN0-F1
#
_entry.id   AF-A0A7S0XFN0-F1
#
_cell.length_a   1.000
_cell.length_b   1.000
_cell.length_c   1.000
_cell.angle_alpha   90.00
_cell.angle_beta   90.00
_cell.angle_gamma   90.00
#
_symmetry.space_group_name_H-M   'P 1'
#
loop_
_entity.id
_entity.type
_entity.pdbx_description
1 polymer ?
#
loop_
_entity_poly.entity_id
_entity_poly.type
_entity_poly.pdbx_seq_one_letter_code
_entity_poly.pdbx_strand_id
1 'polypeptide(L)'
;ERSDMSAALTLGREVQVRARIKAIYNKRQIDFNALKEYNDYLETVEDIIFNLCEGVDVRATDVRVDAYRREHAAEISRINLRNKDEEQRRRAAAAPSAAATTVVVSGAVAG
;
A
#
# COMPACT_ATOMS: atom_id res chain seq x y z
N GLU A 1 18.85 3.84 26.88
CA GLU A 1 18.76 5.20 26.32
C GLU A 1 19.49 5.41 24.99
N ARG A 2 20.83 5.30 24.87
CA ARG A 2 21.50 5.43 23.54
C ARG A 2 21.21 4.29 22.56
N SER A 3 20.95 3.08 23.07
CA SER A 3 20.61 1.89 22.26
C SER A 3 19.22 1.99 21.62
N ASP A 4 18.26 2.58 22.34
CA ASP A 4 16.86 2.68 21.90
C ASP A 4 16.71 3.68 20.74
N MET A 5 17.49 4.77 20.75
CA MET A 5 17.55 5.74 19.66
C MET A 5 18.16 5.16 18.37
N SER A 6 19.17 4.29 18.48
CA SER A 6 19.77 3.64 17.31
C SER A 6 18.79 2.66 16.65
N ALA A 7 18.06 1.88 17.46
CA ALA A 7 17.06 0.95 16.95
C ALA A 7 15.89 1.67 16.24
N ALA A 8 15.46 2.81 16.79
CA ALA A 8 14.40 3.63 16.18
C ALA A 8 14.81 4.19 14.80
N LEU A 9 16.07 4.57 14.62
CA LEU A 9 16.59 5.04 13.32
C LEU A 9 16.65 3.90 12.29
N THR A 10 17.07 2.71 12.71
CA THR A 10 17.09 1.51 11.84
C THR A 10 15.68 1.13 11.38
N LEU A 11 14.72 1.07 12.30
CA LEU A 11 13.31 0.82 12.00
C LEU A 11 12.73 1.88 11.07
N GLY A 12 13.05 3.15 11.31
CA GLY A 12 12.59 4.26 10.46
C GLY A 12 13.08 4.13 9.01
N ARG A 13 14.32 3.69 8.82
CA ARG A 13 14.88 3.43 7.49
C ARG A 13 14.17 2.26 6.80
N GLU A 14 13.99 1.14 7.50
CA GLU A 14 13.31 -0.04 6.96
C GLU A 14 11.88 0.28 6.51
N VAL A 15 11.14 1.02 7.34
CA VAL A 15 9.78 1.47 7.03
C VAL A 15 9.76 2.33 5.76
N GLN A 16 10.70 3.27 5.62
CA GLN A 16 10.80 4.11 4.43
C GLN A 16 11.14 3.30 3.17
N VAL A 17 12.09 2.37 3.25
CA VAL A 17 12.47 1.49 2.14
C VAL A 17 11.28 0.63 1.71
N ARG A 18 10.62 -0.04 2.66
CA ARG A 18 9.46 -0.89 2.39
C ARG A 18 8.31 -0.09 1.76
N ALA A 19 8.04 1.12 2.27
CA ALA A 19 7.02 1.99 1.70
C ALA A 19 7.36 2.42 0.26
N ARG A 20 8.61 2.81 -0.01
CA ARG A 20 9.09 3.17 -1.36
C ARG A 20 8.93 2.01 -2.33
N ILE A 21 9.38 0.81 -1.96
CA ILE A 21 9.34 -0.36 -2.85
C ILE A 21 7.90 -0.80 -3.10
N LYS A 22 7.05 -0.88 -2.07
CA LYS A 22 5.63 -1.24 -2.24
C LYS A 22 4.83 -0.23 -3.08
N ALA A 23 5.24 1.04 -3.11
CA ALA A 23 4.62 2.04 -3.97
C ALA A 23 4.96 1.84 -5.47
N ILE A 24 6.12 1.26 -5.77
CA ILE A 24 6.57 0.93 -7.13
C ILE A 24 6.03 -0.44 -7.54
N TYR A 25 6.16 -1.43 -6.65
CA TYR A 25 5.73 -2.81 -6.85
C TYR A 25 4.31 -3.01 -6.29
N ASN A 26 3.34 -2.39 -6.95
CA ASN A 26 1.96 -2.29 -6.46
C ASN A 26 0.98 -3.33 -7.02
N LYS A 27 1.45 -4.33 -7.77
CA LYS A 27 0.62 -5.42 -8.29
C LYS A 27 0.06 -6.28 -7.15
N ARG A 28 -1.18 -6.74 -7.31
CA ARG A 28 -1.88 -7.67 -6.41
C ARG A 28 -2.11 -9.00 -7.11
N GLN A 29 -2.54 -10.03 -6.38
CA GLN A 29 -2.82 -11.36 -6.94
C GLN A 29 -3.74 -11.32 -8.18
N ILE A 30 -4.72 -10.42 -8.22
CA ILE A 30 -5.64 -10.26 -9.36
C ILE A 30 -4.97 -9.76 -10.65
N ASP A 31 -3.74 -9.26 -10.56
CA ASP A 31 -2.95 -8.78 -11.69
C ASP A 31 -2.10 -9.90 -12.33
N PHE A 32 -2.22 -11.14 -11.83
CA PHE A 32 -1.49 -12.33 -12.30
C PHE A 32 -2.45 -13.42 -12.74
N ASN A 33 -2.02 -14.27 -13.68
CA ASN A 33 -2.84 -15.37 -14.18
C ASN A 33 -2.71 -16.63 -13.32
N ALA A 34 -1.58 -16.79 -12.65
CA ALA A 34 -1.31 -17.92 -11.77
C ALA A 34 -0.81 -17.48 -10.39
N LEU A 35 -1.19 -18.24 -9.36
CA LEU A 35 -0.72 -18.00 -7.99
C LEU A 35 0.81 -18.09 -7.89
N LYS A 36 1.44 -18.97 -8.68
CA LYS A 36 2.89 -19.10 -8.73
C LYS A 36 3.55 -17.79 -9.16
N GLU A 37 3.06 -17.15 -10.21
CA GLU A 37 3.62 -15.88 -10.71
C GLU A 37 3.50 -14.77 -9.66
N TYR A 38 2.39 -14.73 -8.93
CA TYR A 38 2.22 -13.79 -7.83
C TYR A 38 3.20 -14.07 -6.68
N ASN A 39 3.43 -15.33 -6.33
CA ASN A 39 4.40 -15.70 -5.29
C ASN A 39 5.84 -15.39 -5.70
N ASP A 40 6.23 -15.72 -6.94
CA ASP A 40 7.56 -15.40 -7.49
C ASP A 40 7.78 -13.87 -7.50
N TYR A 41 6.73 -13.10 -7.80
CA TYR A 41 6.74 -11.64 -7.71
C TYR A 41 6.93 -11.13 -6.27
N LEU A 42 6.21 -11.70 -5.29
CA LEU A 42 6.35 -11.34 -3.88
C LEU A 42 7.75 -11.64 -3.36
N GLU A 43 8.33 -12.78 -3.74
CA GLU A 43 9.70 -13.16 -3.39
C GLU A 43 10.70 -12.14 -3.93
N THR A 44 10.57 -11.76 -5.21
CA THR A 44 11.40 -10.70 -5.82
C THR A 44 11.28 -9.36 -5.08
N VAL A 45 10.08 -8.99 -4.64
CA VAL A 45 9.84 -7.75 -3.90
C VAL A 45 10.51 -7.79 -2.52
N GLU A 46 10.41 -8.91 -1.80
CA GLU A 46 11.06 -9.07 -0.49
C GLU A 46 12.59 -9.12 -0.62
N ASP A 47 13.15 -9.75 -1.67
CA ASP A 47 14.59 -9.71 -1.95
C ASP A 47 15.11 -8.28 -2.16
N ILE A 48 14.36 -7.47 -2.91
CA ILE A 48 14.70 -6.05 -3.12
C ILE A 48 14.66 -5.28 -1.80
N ILE A 49 13.62 -5.49 -0.99
CA ILE A 49 13.49 -4.82 0.31
C ILE A 49 14.64 -5.23 1.23
N PHE A 50 14.92 -6.53 1.32
CA PHE A 50 16.00 -7.08 2.13
C PHE A 50 17.35 -6.47 1.73
N ASN A 51 17.69 -6.48 0.45
CA ASN A 51 18.93 -5.91 -0.07
C ASN A 51 19.09 -4.43 0.30
N LEU A 52 18.04 -3.64 0.17
CA LEU A 52 18.07 -2.21 0.49
C LEU A 52 18.10 -1.93 2.00
N CYS A 53 17.48 -2.78 2.82
CA CYS A 53 17.49 -2.67 4.28
C CYS A 53 18.85 -3.06 4.87
N GLU A 54 19.37 -4.22 4.49
CA GLU A 54 20.64 -4.77 4.99
C GLU A 54 21.87 -4.18 4.30
N GLY A 55 21.68 -3.39 3.24
CA GLY A 55 22.78 -2.76 2.52
C GLY A 55 23.54 -3.70 1.58
N VAL A 56 22.91 -4.80 1.17
CA VAL A 56 23.46 -5.77 0.21
C VAL A 56 23.16 -5.30 -1.21
N ASP A 57 24.19 -5.22 -2.07
CA ASP A 57 24.05 -4.89 -3.49
C ASP A 57 23.16 -3.67 -3.80
N VAL A 58 23.18 -2.66 -2.91
CA VAL A 58 22.26 -1.51 -2.94
C VAL A 58 22.24 -0.83 -4.31
N ARG A 59 23.41 -0.57 -4.90
CA ARG A 59 23.49 0.09 -6.20
C ARG A 59 22.85 -0.73 -7.32
N ALA A 60 23.09 -2.04 -7.36
CA ALA A 60 22.51 -2.91 -8.38
C ALA A 60 20.99 -3.00 -8.19
N THR A 61 20.54 -3.10 -6.95
CA THR A 61 19.13 -3.14 -6.59
C THR A 61 18.42 -1.83 -6.96
N ASP A 62 19.00 -0.67 -6.64
CA ASP A 62 18.44 0.63 -7.02
C ASP A 62 18.35 0.80 -8.54
N VAL A 63 19.37 0.36 -9.31
CA VAL A 63 19.32 0.38 -10.79
C VAL A 63 18.17 -0.47 -11.32
N ARG A 64 17.98 -1.68 -10.76
CA ARG A 64 16.85 -2.57 -11.13
C ARG A 64 15.51 -1.93 -10.81
N VAL A 65 15.37 -1.34 -9.63
CA VAL A 65 14.13 -0.65 -9.20
C VAL A 65 13.83 0.55 -10.08
N ASP A 66 14.83 1.35 -10.44
CA ASP A 66 14.66 2.51 -11.30
C ASP A 66 14.31 2.12 -12.74
N ALA A 67 14.91 1.05 -13.26
CA ALA A 67 14.55 0.49 -14.56
C ALA A 67 13.09 0.01 -14.57
N TYR A 68 12.70 -0.80 -13.58
CA TYR A 68 11.32 -1.26 -13.43
C TYR A 68 10.33 -0.10 -13.31
N ARG A 69 10.64 0.92 -12.50
CA ARG A 69 9.78 2.11 -12.35
C ARG A 69 9.56 2.83 -13.68
N ARG A 70 10.60 2.97 -14.51
CA ARG A 70 10.50 3.65 -15.81
C ARG A 70 9.70 2.82 -16.81
N GLU A 71 9.98 1.53 -16.90
CA GLU A 71 9.31 0.61 -17.83
C GLU A 71 7.83 0.41 -17.49
N HIS A 72 7.51 0.31 -16.19
CA HIS A 72 6.16 0.03 -15.70
C HIS A 72 5.40 1.30 -15.24
N ALA A 73 5.90 2.51 -15.54
CA ALA A 73 5.33 3.75 -15.02
C ALA A 73 3.82 3.89 -15.27
N ALA A 74 3.37 3.58 -16.49
CA ALA A 74 1.97 3.65 -16.86
C ALA A 74 1.11 2.59 -16.13
N GLU A 75 1.63 1.37 -16.01
CA GLU A 75 0.96 0.27 -15.31
C GLU A 75 0.82 0.57 -13.81
N ILE A 76 1.91 1.03 -13.18
CA ILE A 76 1.94 1.44 -11.77
C ILE A 76 0.89 2.52 -11.52
N SER A 77 0.82 3.54 -12.38
CA SER A 77 -0.17 4.62 -12.26
C SER A 77 -1.61 4.11 -12.35
N ARG A 78 -1.89 3.23 -13.31
CA ARG A 78 -3.21 2.59 -13.48
C ARG A 78 -3.61 1.78 -12.25
N ILE A 79 -2.72 0.96 -11.73
CA ILE A 79 -2.97 0.13 -10.54
C ILE A 79 -3.18 1.00 -9.30
N ASN A 80 -2.39 2.06 -9.14
CA ASN A 80 -2.55 3.01 -8.03
C ASN A 80 -3.91 3.71 -8.07
N LEU A 81 -4.38 4.11 -9.25
CA LEU A 81 -5.71 4.71 -9.39
C LEU A 81 -6.81 3.72 -9.00
N ARG A 82 -6.76 2.49 -9.53
CA ARG A 82 -7.70 1.41 -9.18
C ARG A 82 -7.74 1.17 -7.68
N ASN A 83 -6.57 0.98 -7.06
CA ASN A 83 -6.47 0.66 -5.64
C ASN A 83 -7.01 1.80 -4.76
N LYS A 84 -6.78 3.07 -5.14
CA LYS A 84 -7.33 4.24 -4.45
C LYS A 84 -8.85 4.31 -4.53
N ASP A 85 -9.42 4.08 -5.71
CA ASP A 85 -10.88 4.08 -5.90
C ASP A 85 -11.55 2.95 -5.11
N GLU A 86 -10.98 1.73 -5.15
CA GLU A 86 -11.46 0.61 -4.33
C GLU A 86 -11.39 0.91 -2.82
N GLU A 87 -10.31 1.53 -2.36
CA GLU A 87 -10.17 1.93 -0.95
C GLU A 87 -11.21 2.99 -0.56
N GLN A 88 -11.45 3.99 -1.42
CA GLN A 88 -12.48 5.00 -1.19
C GLN A 88 -13.88 4.38 -1.10
N ARG A 89 -14.21 3.47 -2.02
CA ARG A 89 -15.48 2.72 -1.99
C ARG A 89 -15.61 1.89 -0.72
N ARG A 90 -14.55 1.19 -0.31
CA ARG A 90 -14.54 0.40 0.93
C ARG A 90 -14.72 1.29 2.16
N ARG A 91 -14.07 2.46 2.21
CA ARG A 91 -14.23 3.43 3.30
C ARG A 91 -15.64 4.02 3.34
N ALA A 92 -16.22 4.37 2.19
CA ALA A 92 -17.60 4.85 2.09
C ALA A 92 -18.62 3.80 2.55
N ALA A 93 -18.40 2.52 2.22
CA ALA A 93 -19.25 1.42 2.66
C ALA A 93 -19.08 1.07 4.15
N ALA A 94 -17.90 1.31 4.73
CA ALA A 94 -17.61 1.09 6.15
C ALA A 94 -17.95 2.28 7.05
N ALA A 95 -18.20 3.47 6.48
CA ALA A 95 -18.72 4.60 7.24
C ALA A 95 -20.13 4.23 7.73
N PRO A 96 -20.40 4.25 9.05
CA PRO A 96 -21.74 3.96 9.54
C PRO A 96 -22.72 4.95 8.89
N SER A 97 -23.86 4.43 8.43
CA SER A 97 -24.99 5.24 7.97
C SER A 97 -25.46 6.12 9.13
N ALA A 98 -24.85 7.30 9.30
CA ALA A 98 -25.21 8.29 10.30
C ALA A 98 -26.45 9.09 9.86
N ALA A 99 -27.39 8.44 9.17
CA ALA A 99 -28.63 9.04 8.67
C ALA A 99 -29.81 8.06 8.81
N ALA A 100 -29.97 7.44 9.98
CA ALA A 100 -31.20 6.71 10.31
C ALA A 100 -31.44 6.65 11.82
N THR A 101 -31.44 7.78 12.52
CA THR A 101 -32.16 7.92 13.81
C THR A 101 -32.37 9.40 14.08
N THR A 102 -33.57 9.90 13.76
CA THR A 102 -34.33 10.77 14.65
C THR A 102 -35.79 10.60 14.24
N VAL A 103 -36.47 9.66 14.90
CA VAL A 103 -37.90 9.75 15.11
C VAL A 103 -38.07 10.87 16.15
N VAL A 104 -38.61 12.01 15.73
CA VAL A 104 -39.34 12.89 16.65
C VAL A 104 -40.77 12.99 16.17
N VAL A 105 -41.62 12.39 17.00
CA VAL A 105 -43.08 12.41 17.01
C VAL A 105 -43.61 13.82 16.73
N SER A 106 -44.36 13.99 15.64
CA SER A 106 -45.26 15.13 15.49
C SER A 106 -46.54 14.87 16.28
N GLY A 107 -46.59 15.39 17.50
CA GLY A 107 -47.84 15.70 18.18
C GLY A 107 -48.32 17.11 17.79
N ALA A 108 -49.65 17.26 17.76
CA ALA A 108 -50.45 18.49 17.55
C ALA A 108 -50.54 18.94 16.07
N VAL A 109 -51.71 19.15 15.46
CA VAL A 109 -52.89 19.90 15.91
C VAL A 109 -54.12 19.55 15.06
N ALA A 110 -55.32 19.71 15.63
CA ALA A 110 -56.54 20.32 15.05
C ALA A 110 -57.82 19.52 15.30
N GLY A 111 -58.81 20.19 15.90
CA GLY A 111 -60.23 19.85 15.82
C GLY A 111 -60.93 19.75 17.16
#